data_AF-A0AAV5SFH3-F1
#
_entry.id   AF-A0AAV5SFH3-F1
#
_cell.length_a   1.000
_cell.length_b   1.000
_cell.length_c   1.000
_cell.angle_alpha   90.00
_cell.angle_beta   90.00
_cell.angle_gamma   90.00
#
_symmetry.space_group_name_H-M   'P 1'
#
loop_
_entity.id
_entity.type
_entity.pdbx_description
1 polymer ?
#
loop_
_entity_poly.entity_id
_entity_poly.type
_entity_poly.pdbx_seq_one_letter_code
_entity_poly.pdbx_strand_id
1 'polypeptide(L)'
;AIGLISNALLIFLSLRFSKQNLGSYKYLIMIFACYDMYLTVLHATITPRVFNFGTVFTLHSENFPDNTWMTMIYVAAFTVPFALTNINFLHRYWAVKK
;
A
#
# COMPACT_ATOMS: atom_id res chain seq x y z
N ALA A 1 -0.96 13.10 -3.18
CA ALA A 1 -1.89 13.87 -2.31
C ALA A 1 -3.19 13.11 -2.05
N ILE A 2 -3.95 12.72 -3.08
CA ILE A 2 -5.24 12.03 -2.93
C ILE A 2 -5.12 10.73 -2.12
N GLY A 3 -4.11 9.90 -2.39
CA GLY A 3 -3.85 8.67 -1.63
C GLY A 3 -3.62 8.91 -0.14
N LEU A 4 -2.82 9.92 0.23
CA LEU A 4 -2.60 10.28 1.63
C LEU A 4 -3.88 10.74 2.33
N ILE A 5 -4.66 11.61 1.67
CA ILE A 5 -5.90 12.15 2.23
C ILE A 5 -6.94 11.05 2.40
N SER A 6 -7.10 10.20 1.38
CA SER A 6 -8.07 9.10 1.40
C SER A 6 -7.74 8.07 2.49
N ASN A 7 -6.47 7.68 2.64
CA ASN A 7 -6.08 6.73 3.69
C ASN A 7 -6.11 7.34 5.08
N ALA A 8 -5.77 8.62 5.24
CA ALA A 8 -5.93 9.32 6.51
C ALA A 8 -7.42 9.38 6.92
N LEU A 9 -8.31 9.67 5.97
CA LEU A 9 -9.77 9.62 6.19
C LEU A 9 -10.21 8.20 6.57
N LEU A 10 -9.69 7.18 5.90
CA LEU A 10 -10.01 5.78 6.16
C LEU A 10 -9.58 5.37 7.57
N ILE A 11 -8.38 5.77 8.03
CA ILE A 11 -7.93 5.58 9.40
C ILE A 11 -8.87 6.31 10.38
N PHE A 12 -9.18 7.58 10.11
CA PHE A 12 -10.10 8.36 10.95
C PHE A 12 -11.48 7.70 11.09
N LEU A 13 -12.07 7.27 9.97
CA LEU A 13 -13.36 6.57 9.94
C LEU A 13 -13.27 5.23 10.68
N SER A 14 -12.17 4.50 10.53
CA SER A 14 -11.93 3.24 11.23
C SER A 14 -11.77 3.42 12.74
N LEU A 15 -11.23 4.54 13.21
CA LEU A 15 -11.15 4.87 14.63
C LEU A 15 -12.49 5.37 15.19
N ARG A 16 -13.21 6.19 14.41
CA ARG A 16 -14.40 6.91 14.89
C ARG A 16 -15.71 6.12 14.78
N PHE A 17 -15.88 5.32 13.72
CA PHE A 17 -17.15 4.66 13.39
C PHE A 17 -17.09 3.12 13.43
N SER A 18 -15.95 2.54 13.81
CA SER A 18 -15.83 1.09 13.93
C SER A 18 -16.67 0.58 15.09
N LYS A 19 -17.80 -0.07 14.77
CA LYS A 19 -18.65 -0.78 15.73
C LYS A 19 -17.88 -1.94 16.35
N GLN A 20 -18.19 -2.29 17.59
CA GLN A 20 -17.54 -3.37 18.37
C GLN A 20 -17.53 -4.73 17.64
N ASN A 21 -18.50 -4.97 16.73
CA ASN A 21 -18.60 -6.18 15.90
C ASN A 21 -17.53 -6.32 14.81
N LEU A 22 -16.76 -5.27 14.50
CA LEU A 22 -15.65 -5.35 13.54
C LEU A 22 -14.36 -5.95 14.13
N GLY A 23 -14.29 -6.17 15.46
CA GLY A 23 -13.24 -6.94 16.12
C GLY A 23 -11.82 -6.68 15.59
N SER A 24 -11.11 -7.75 15.24
CA SER A 24 -9.73 -7.72 14.72
C SER A 24 -9.59 -7.17 13.29
N TYR A 25 -10.68 -7.13 12.52
CA TYR A 25 -10.66 -6.69 11.11
C TYR A 25 -10.34 -5.20 10.96
N LYS A 26 -10.69 -4.38 11.96
CA LYS A 26 -10.33 -2.95 11.97
C LYS A 26 -8.82 -2.73 11.88
N TYR A 27 -8.01 -3.61 12.49
CA TYR A 27 -6.55 -3.51 12.44
C TYR A 27 -6.02 -3.84 11.04
N LEU A 28 -6.65 -4.77 10.34
CA LEU A 28 -6.29 -5.14 8.97
C LEU A 28 -6.53 -3.98 7.99
N ILE A 29 -7.66 -3.29 8.15
CA ILE A 29 -7.98 -2.06 7.40
C ILE A 29 -6.98 -0.94 7.72
N MET A 30 -6.65 -0.73 9.00
CA MET A 30 -5.68 0.29 9.39
C MET A 30 -4.27 -0.02 8.87
N ILE A 31 -3.81 -1.27 8.93
CA ILE A 31 -2.52 -1.69 8.37
C ILE A 31 -2.47 -1.42 6.87
N PHE A 32 -3.55 -1.76 6.15
CA PHE A 32 -3.66 -1.48 4.73
C PHE A 32 -3.52 0.03 4.43
N ALA A 33 -4.25 0.87 5.16
CA ALA A 33 -4.21 2.32 4.96
C ALA A 33 -2.84 2.93 5.32
N CYS A 34 -2.22 2.50 6.42
CA CYS A 34 -0.87 2.91 6.79
C CYS A 34 0.15 2.53 5.72
N TYR A 35 0.04 1.32 5.17
CA TYR A 35 0.95 0.83 4.13
C TYR A 35 0.76 1.59 2.81
N ASP A 36 -0.47 1.92 2.44
CA ASP A 36 -0.74 2.70 1.24
C ASP A 36 -0.24 4.16 1.36
N MET A 37 -0.32 4.75 2.56
CA MET A 37 0.33 6.04 2.84
C MET A 37 1.85 5.95 2.71
N TYR A 38 2.46 4.90 3.27
CA TYR A 38 3.90 4.64 3.14
C TYR A 38 4.33 4.54 1.67
N LEU A 39 3.61 3.75 0.86
CA LEU A 39 3.88 3.66 -0.57
C LEU A 39 3.69 4.98 -1.30
N THR A 40 2.68 5.78 -0.93
CA THR A 40 2.48 7.10 -1.54
C THR A 40 3.64 8.04 -1.24
N VAL A 41 4.19 8.01 -0.02
CA VAL A 41 5.37 8.81 0.36
C VAL A 41 6.62 8.30 -0.37
N LEU A 42 6.82 6.98 -0.40
CA LEU A 42 7.93 6.36 -1.14
C LEU A 42 7.90 6.72 -2.63
N HIS A 43 6.73 6.64 -3.26
CA HIS A 43 6.56 6.99 -4.66
C HIS A 43 6.91 8.46 -4.92
N ALA A 44 6.48 9.36 -4.03
CA ALA A 44 6.79 10.79 -4.13
C ALA A 44 8.28 11.11 -3.90
N THR A 45 8.97 10.33 -3.05
CA THR A 45 10.40 10.52 -2.77
C THR A 45 11.30 9.92 -3.86
N ILE A 46 10.93 8.77 -4.41
CA ILE A 46 11.74 8.04 -5.40
C ILE A 46 11.47 8.53 -6.82
N THR A 47 10.27 9.07 -7.09
CA THR A 47 9.81 9.50 -8.42
C THR A 47 10.17 8.45 -9.48
N PRO A 48 9.64 7.22 -9.36
CA PRO A 48 10.06 6.10 -10.19
C PRO A 48 9.62 6.33 -11.64
N ARG A 49 10.57 6.32 -12.56
CA ARG A 49 10.30 6.30 -13.99
C ARG A 49 10.50 4.90 -14.54
N VAL A 50 9.52 4.45 -15.31
CA VAL A 50 9.57 3.19 -16.03
C VAL A 50 10.04 3.46 -17.45
N PHE A 51 11.14 2.82 -17.84
CA PHE A 51 11.65 2.84 -19.21
C PHE A 51 11.51 1.44 -19.81
N ASN A 52 10.94 1.40 -21.02
CA ASN A 52 10.73 0.16 -21.76
C ASN A 52 11.74 0.09 -22.90
N PHE A 53 12.65 -0.87 -22.83
CA PHE A 53 13.62 -1.16 -23.89
C PHE A 53 13.28 -2.50 -24.52
N GLY A 54 12.47 -2.46 -25.58
CA GLY A 54 12.00 -3.67 -26.27
C GLY A 54 11.18 -4.57 -25.33
N THR A 55 11.75 -5.70 -24.94
CA THR A 55 11.14 -6.69 -24.03
C THR A 55 11.51 -6.49 -22.56
N VAL A 56 12.38 -5.53 -22.23
CA VAL A 56 12.86 -5.29 -20.88
C VAL A 56 12.12 -4.10 -20.26
N PHE A 57 11.54 -4.33 -19.08
CA PHE A 57 10.98 -3.29 -18.23
C PHE A 57 12.03 -2.87 -17.20
N THR A 58 12.43 -1.60 -17.23
CA THR A 58 13.40 -1.04 -16.28
C THR A 58 12.75 0.05 -15.45
N LEU A 59 13.06 0.09 -14.16
CA LEU A 59 12.58 1.10 -13.23
C LEU A 59 13.78 1.84 -12.65
N HIS A 60 13.75 3.16 -12.73
CA HIS A 60 14.83 4.02 -12.29
C HIS A 60 14.28 5.15 -11.40
N SER A 61 15.04 5.57 -10.39
CA SER A 61 14.68 6.70 -9.54
C SER A 61 15.20 8.00 -10.13
N GLU A 62 14.33 8.96 -10.40
CA GLU A 62 14.73 10.27 -10.93
C GLU A 62 15.48 11.11 -9.87
N ASN A 63 15.07 11.02 -8.60
CA ASN A 63 15.70 11.75 -7.50
C ASN A 63 17.00 11.09 -6.99
N PHE A 64 17.15 9.77 -7.14
CA PHE A 64 18.32 9.03 -6.64
C PHE A 64 18.88 8.07 -7.70
N PRO A 65 19.44 8.60 -8.82
CA PRO A 65 19.85 7.79 -9.96
C PRO A 65 20.96 6.78 -9.62
N ASP A 66 21.90 7.15 -8.74
CA ASP A 66 23.05 6.31 -8.39
C ASP A 66 22.74 5.30 -7.27
N ASN A 67 21.60 5.43 -6.58
CA ASN A 67 21.29 4.60 -5.43
C ASN A 67 20.30 3.49 -5.77
N THR A 68 20.84 2.36 -6.20
CA THR A 68 20.05 1.17 -6.60
C THR A 68 19.19 0.61 -5.45
N TRP A 69 19.61 0.79 -4.20
CA TRP A 69 18.90 0.24 -3.03
C TRP A 69 17.51 0.84 -2.88
N MET A 70 17.34 2.14 -3.15
CA MET A 70 16.04 2.82 -3.04
C MET A 70 15.03 2.23 -4.02
N THR A 71 15.46 1.98 -5.25
CA THR A 71 14.65 1.35 -6.30
C THR A 71 14.27 -0.09 -5.92
N MET A 72 15.20 -0.87 -5.37
CA MET A 72 14.93 -2.25 -4.93
C MET A 72 13.91 -2.29 -3.79
N ILE A 73 14.06 -1.41 -2.79
CA ILE A 73 13.12 -1.30 -1.67
C ILE A 73 11.72 -0.92 -2.18
N TYR A 74 11.63 0.02 -3.12
CA TYR A 74 10.36 0.41 -3.72
C TYR A 74 9.65 -0.76 -4.41
N VAL A 75 10.39 -1.51 -5.25
CA VAL A 75 9.83 -2.66 -5.98
C VAL A 75 9.40 -3.77 -5.01
N ALA A 76 10.22 -4.06 -3.99
CA ALA A 76 9.86 -5.04 -2.96
C ALA A 76 8.60 -4.60 -2.18
N ALA A 77 8.55 -3.33 -1.77
CA ALA A 77 7.43 -2.77 -1.03
C ALA A 77 6.11 -2.79 -1.84
N PHE A 78 6.18 -2.72 -3.17
CA PHE A 78 5.01 -2.74 -4.04
C PHE A 78 4.25 -4.07 -4.02
N THR A 79 4.85 -5.17 -3.55
CA THR A 79 4.22 -6.50 -3.50
C THR A 79 3.27 -6.70 -2.31
N VAL A 80 3.55 -6.01 -1.19
CA VAL A 80 2.83 -6.17 0.08
C VAL A 80 1.33 -5.82 0.02
N PRO A 81 0.86 -4.79 -0.73
CA PRO A 81 -0.56 -4.50 -0.86
C PRO A 81 -1.36 -5.64 -1.50
N PHE A 82 -0.75 -6.42 -2.40
CA PHE A 82 -1.41 -7.57 -3.00
C PHE A 82 -1.67 -8.65 -1.94
N ALA A 83 -0.68 -8.94 -1.10
CA ALA A 83 -0.84 -9.86 0.02
C ALA A 83 -1.90 -9.37 1.02
N LEU A 84 -1.86 -8.08 1.40
CA LEU A 84 -2.86 -7.48 2.29
C LEU A 84 -4.27 -7.52 1.71
N THR A 85 -4.43 -7.29 0.41
CA THR A 85 -5.72 -7.39 -0.30
C THR A 85 -6.27 -8.82 -0.24
N ASN A 86 -5.41 -9.83 -0.48
CA ASN A 86 -5.81 -11.23 -0.37
C ASN A 86 -6.27 -11.60 1.05
N ILE A 87 -5.55 -11.13 2.08
CA ILE A 87 -5.92 -11.36 3.48
C ILE A 87 -7.26 -10.68 3.81
N ASN A 88 -7.47 -9.45 3.33
CA ASN A 88 -8.75 -8.73 3.50
C ASN A 88 -9.92 -9.51 2.87
N PHE A 89 -9.74 -10.05 1.66
CA PHE A 89 -10.76 -10.87 1.03
C PHE A 89 -11.02 -12.19 1.77
N LEU A 90 -9.97 -12.86 2.22
CA LEU A 90 -10.09 -14.09 3.00
C LEU A 90 -10.86 -13.86 4.31
N HIS A 91 -10.56 -12.77 5.02
CA HIS A 91 -11.27 -12.40 6.23
C HIS A 91 -12.77 -12.14 5.95
N ARG A 92 -13.10 -11.43 4.86
CA ARG A 92 -14.51 -11.22 4.47
C ARG A 92 -15.21 -12.53 4.13
N TYR A 93 -14.55 -13.43 3.41
CA TYR A 93 -15.11 -14.74 3.07
C TYR A 93 -15.44 -15.55 4.32
N TRP A 94 -14.54 -15.61 5.31
CA TRP A 94 -14.79 -16.31 6.57
C TRP A 94 -15.86 -15.66 7.42
N ALA A 95 -15.98 -14.33 7.41
CA ALA A 95 -17.03 -13.62 8.12
C ALA A 95 -18.43 -13.85 7.53
N VAL A 96 -18.53 -14.14 6.22
CA VAL A 96 -19.81 -14.46 5.55
C VAL A 96 -20.17 -15.94 5.68
N LYS A 97 -19.18 -16.82 5.80
CA LYS A 97 -19.40 -18.27 5.94
C LYS A 97 -19.77 -18.69 7.38
N LYS A 98 -19.49 -17.85 8.37
CA LYS A 98 -19.98 -17.99 9.75
C LYS A 98 -21.38 -17.42 9.89
#